data_AF-A0A916HZP0-F1
#
_entry.id   AF-A0A916HZP0-F1
#
_cell.length_a   1.000
_cell.length_b   1.000
_cell.length_c   1.000
_cell.angle_alpha   90.00
_cell.angle_beta   90.00
_cell.angle_gamma   90.00
#
_symmetry.space_group_name_H-M   'P 1'
#
loop_
_entity.id
_entity.type
_entity.pdbx_description
1 polymer ?
#
loop_
_entity_poly.entity_id
_entity_poly.type
_entity_poly.pdbx_seq_one_letter_code
_entity_poly.pdbx_strand_id
1 'polypeptide(L)'
;MSSKEPSGSLLETLRAQSDAVRGQGDAARRPVEEALRETDRRLWRAFKWLDEAVAHLEVIKPAVAHEFRVGDLLTITSPKFENGFLSFRRKSFGGQEVIEQIELFYRLTGDKPVIVKVPPAAVSSVESKLGACQIRYQYRTEMDEVRATRQGVFTVEQAVVAMIRFVPDYRRHTVEVTMRNVDRFESVTLEFPADALEEPALEDLVRLIMGQANTFLRRAPLAGIGAARRAPEMGPEVYRIEKTVRPR
;
A
#
# COMPACT_ATOMS: atom_id res chain seq x y z
N MET A 1 -7.10 -46.64 -62.76
CA MET A 1 -7.21 -45.64 -61.69
C MET A 1 -6.59 -46.25 -60.44
N SER A 2 -5.43 -45.76 -60.00
CA SER A 2 -4.75 -46.29 -58.81
C SER A 2 -4.55 -45.13 -57.82
N SER A 3 -5.29 -45.16 -56.72
CA SER A 3 -5.25 -44.18 -55.65
C SER A 3 -3.91 -44.30 -54.91
N LYS A 4 -3.11 -43.25 -54.99
CA LYS A 4 -1.81 -43.14 -54.30
C LYS A 4 -2.09 -42.71 -52.86
N GLU A 5 -2.02 -43.64 -51.92
CA GLU A 5 -2.01 -43.29 -50.49
C GLU A 5 -0.77 -42.46 -50.17
N PRO A 6 -0.88 -41.31 -49.49
CA PRO A 6 0.29 -40.63 -48.97
C PRO A 6 0.70 -41.32 -47.66
N SER A 7 1.65 -42.27 -47.73
CA SER A 7 2.34 -42.75 -46.55
C SER A 7 3.33 -41.67 -46.09
N GLY A 8 2.81 -40.62 -45.45
CA GLY A 8 3.63 -39.61 -44.80
C GLY A 8 4.57 -40.31 -43.80
N SER A 9 5.84 -39.89 -43.79
CA SER A 9 6.85 -40.47 -42.91
C SER A 9 6.38 -40.39 -41.45
N LEU A 10 6.69 -41.40 -40.62
CA LEU A 10 6.41 -41.36 -39.18
C LEU A 10 6.93 -40.05 -38.54
N LEU A 11 8.05 -39.51 -39.03
CA LEU A 11 8.58 -38.22 -38.61
C LEU A 11 7.70 -37.03 -39.00
N GLU A 12 7.04 -37.05 -40.16
CA GLU A 12 6.09 -36.01 -40.55
C GLU A 12 4.83 -36.06 -39.69
N THR A 13 4.35 -37.27 -39.39
CA THR A 13 3.22 -37.48 -38.48
C THR A 13 3.56 -37.01 -37.06
N LEU A 14 4.76 -37.33 -36.56
CA LEU A 14 5.24 -36.86 -35.25
C LEU A 14 5.50 -35.35 -35.22
N ARG A 15 5.97 -34.74 -36.31
CA ARG A 15 6.09 -33.28 -36.43
C ARG A 15 4.72 -32.62 -36.36
N ALA A 16 3.75 -33.09 -37.16
CA ALA A 16 2.39 -32.56 -37.14
C ALA A 16 1.72 -32.71 -35.76
N GLN A 17 1.93 -33.84 -35.08
CA GLN A 17 1.44 -34.06 -33.71
C GLN A 17 2.14 -33.15 -32.69
N SER A 18 3.46 -32.98 -32.77
CA SER A 18 4.21 -32.04 -31.93
C SER A 18 3.74 -30.60 -32.13
N ASP A 19 3.56 -30.16 -33.37
CA ASP A 19 3.12 -28.80 -33.69
C ASP A 19 1.67 -28.56 -33.26
N ALA A 20 0.80 -29.55 -33.38
CA ALA A 20 -0.56 -29.49 -32.87
C ALA A 20 -0.60 -29.38 -31.33
N VAL A 21 0.19 -30.19 -30.62
CA VAL A 21 0.29 -30.14 -29.14
C VAL A 21 0.91 -28.81 -28.68
N ARG A 22 1.95 -28.32 -29.36
CA ARG A 22 2.55 -27.00 -29.10
C ARG A 22 1.56 -25.87 -29.35
N GLY A 23 0.85 -25.91 -30.48
CA GLY A 23 -0.16 -24.91 -30.84
C GLY A 23 -1.35 -24.87 -29.88
N GLN A 24 -1.79 -26.02 -29.36
CA GLN A 24 -2.80 -26.10 -28.30
C GLN A 24 -2.31 -25.49 -26.98
N GLY A 25 -1.06 -25.77 -26.59
CA GLY A 25 -0.43 -25.17 -25.42
C GLY A 25 -0.31 -23.64 -25.54
N ASP A 26 0.08 -23.14 -26.70
CA ASP A 26 0.22 -21.71 -26.94
C ASP A 26 -1.14 -21.00 -27.00
N ALA A 27 -2.16 -21.62 -27.60
CA ALA A 27 -3.52 -21.08 -27.62
C ALA A 27 -4.13 -20.97 -26.21
N ALA A 28 -3.86 -21.94 -25.33
CA ALA A 28 -4.32 -21.89 -23.95
C ALA A 28 -3.57 -20.87 -23.07
N ARG A 29 -2.31 -20.55 -23.41
CA ARG A 29 -1.47 -19.59 -22.66
C ARG A 29 -1.80 -18.13 -22.96
N ARG A 30 -2.15 -17.80 -24.21
CA ARG A 30 -2.41 -16.41 -24.65
C ARG A 30 -3.43 -15.66 -23.77
N PRO A 31 -4.62 -16.20 -23.43
CA PRO A 31 -5.60 -15.49 -22.62
C PRO A 31 -5.09 -15.18 -21.20
N VAL A 32 -4.30 -16.10 -20.63
CA VAL A 32 -3.70 -15.92 -19.30
C VAL A 32 -2.66 -14.80 -19.35
N GLU A 33 -1.76 -14.82 -20.34
CA GLU A 33 -0.75 -13.77 -20.52
C GLU A 33 -1.38 -12.39 -20.77
N GLU A 34 -2.47 -12.32 -21.52
CA GLU A 34 -3.20 -11.08 -21.77
C GLU A 34 -3.84 -10.52 -20.49
N ALA A 35 -4.46 -11.38 -19.68
CA ALA A 35 -5.07 -10.99 -18.41
C ALA A 35 -4.03 -10.50 -17.38
N LEU A 36 -2.84 -11.12 -17.36
CA LEU A 36 -1.69 -10.65 -16.57
C LEU A 36 -1.26 -9.25 -16.98
N ARG A 37 -1.03 -9.04 -18.29
CA ARG A 37 -0.63 -7.73 -18.84
C ARG A 37 -1.67 -6.65 -18.61
N GLU A 38 -2.94 -7.00 -18.62
CA GLU A 38 -4.00 -6.02 -18.36
C GLU A 38 -4.02 -5.60 -16.89
N THR A 39 -3.90 -6.56 -15.97
CA THR A 39 -3.80 -6.29 -14.52
C THR A 39 -2.60 -5.39 -14.22
N ASP A 40 -1.43 -5.72 -14.77
CA ASP A 40 -0.21 -4.93 -14.59
C ASP A 40 -0.35 -3.51 -15.18
N ARG A 41 -0.92 -3.39 -16.39
CA ARG A 41 -1.19 -2.08 -17.02
C ARG A 41 -2.11 -1.20 -16.16
N ARG A 42 -3.15 -1.77 -15.55
CA ARG A 42 -4.05 -1.03 -14.65
C ARG A 42 -3.33 -0.54 -13.41
N LEU A 43 -2.55 -1.40 -12.75
CA LEU A 43 -1.74 -1.02 -11.59
C LEU A 43 -0.73 0.07 -11.93
N TRP A 44 -0.11 0.00 -13.10
CA TRP A 44 0.82 1.03 -13.55
C TRP A 44 0.13 2.38 -13.79
N ARG A 45 -1.09 2.39 -14.36
CA ARG A 45 -1.90 3.62 -14.47
C ARG A 45 -2.25 4.16 -13.09
N ALA A 46 -2.66 3.31 -12.16
CA ALA A 46 -2.97 3.72 -10.79
C ALA A 46 -1.74 4.32 -10.09
N PHE A 47 -0.56 3.72 -10.26
CA PHE A 47 0.70 4.28 -9.77
C PHE A 47 0.94 5.69 -10.32
N LYS A 48 0.82 5.88 -11.64
CA LYS A 48 1.07 7.19 -12.27
C LYS A 48 0.09 8.25 -11.80
N TRP A 49 -1.19 7.92 -11.74
CA TRP A 49 -2.23 8.83 -11.27
C TRP A 49 -2.01 9.23 -9.81
N LEU A 50 -1.69 8.27 -8.93
CA LEU A 50 -1.41 8.56 -7.52
C LEU A 50 -0.11 9.37 -7.33
N ASP A 51 0.91 9.09 -8.13
CA ASP A 51 2.18 9.84 -8.10
C ASP A 51 1.98 11.31 -8.46
N GLU A 52 1.15 11.58 -9.48
CA GLU A 52 0.73 12.94 -9.85
C GLU A 52 -0.09 13.61 -8.74
N ALA A 53 -1.10 12.92 -8.20
CA ALA A 53 -1.92 13.46 -7.11
C ALA A 53 -1.06 13.83 -5.88
N VAL A 54 -0.13 12.97 -5.48
CA VAL A 54 0.81 13.23 -4.37
C VAL A 54 1.73 14.40 -4.67
N ALA A 55 2.12 14.62 -5.94
CA ALA A 55 2.86 15.82 -6.35
C ALA A 55 2.09 17.11 -6.06
N HIS A 56 0.81 17.14 -6.41
CA HIS A 56 -0.02 18.29 -6.11
C HIS A 56 -0.22 18.48 -4.60
N LEU A 57 -0.42 17.40 -3.83
CA LEU A 57 -0.54 17.49 -2.37
C LEU A 57 0.74 18.02 -1.70
N GLU A 58 1.92 17.61 -2.16
CA GLU A 58 3.20 18.09 -1.62
C GLU A 58 3.46 19.58 -1.90
N VAL A 59 2.95 20.10 -3.02
CA VAL A 59 3.02 21.53 -3.36
C VAL A 59 2.01 22.35 -2.55
N ILE A 60 0.75 21.88 -2.49
CA ILE A 60 -0.35 22.62 -1.85
C ILE A 60 -0.24 22.57 -0.32
N LYS A 61 0.26 21.45 0.23
CA LYS A 61 0.34 21.16 1.67
C LYS A 61 -0.98 21.40 2.41
N PRO A 62 -2.10 20.82 1.93
CA PRO A 62 -3.41 21.07 2.52
C PRO A 62 -3.48 20.56 3.97
N ALA A 63 -4.30 21.22 4.78
CA ALA A 63 -4.79 20.62 6.02
C ALA A 63 -5.75 19.48 5.67
N VAL A 64 -5.56 18.31 6.27
CA VAL A 64 -6.53 17.20 6.15
C VAL A 64 -7.61 17.36 7.21
N ALA A 65 -8.83 16.90 6.97
CA ALA A 65 -9.93 17.05 7.92
C ALA A 65 -9.95 15.97 9.03
N HIS A 66 -8.95 15.08 9.07
CA HIS A 66 -8.86 14.00 10.05
C HIS A 66 -8.44 14.45 11.44
N GLU A 67 -8.76 13.60 12.42
CA GLU A 67 -8.30 13.71 13.80
C GLU A 67 -7.63 12.41 14.25
N PHE A 68 -6.37 12.49 14.64
CA PHE A 68 -5.60 11.33 15.09
C PHE A 68 -5.47 11.35 16.62
N ARG A 69 -6.14 10.41 17.30
CA ARG A 69 -6.19 10.32 18.77
C ARG A 69 -5.20 9.29 19.31
N VAL A 70 -4.40 9.68 20.30
CA VAL A 70 -3.48 8.80 21.04
C VAL A 70 -4.09 8.44 22.39
N GLY A 71 -5.18 7.66 22.37
CA GLY A 71 -6.04 7.51 23.55
C GLY A 71 -6.43 8.88 24.12
N ASP A 72 -6.36 9.03 25.44
CA ASP A 72 -6.63 10.31 26.13
C ASP A 72 -5.39 11.23 26.23
N LEU A 73 -4.26 10.88 25.59
CA LEU A 73 -2.99 11.59 25.75
C LEU A 73 -2.97 12.90 24.97
N LEU A 74 -3.28 12.83 23.67
CA LEU A 74 -3.30 13.96 22.76
C LEU A 74 -4.15 13.62 21.53
N THR A 75 -4.65 14.67 20.87
CA THR A 75 -5.31 14.59 19.57
C THR A 75 -4.57 15.51 18.60
N ILE A 76 -4.17 14.97 17.45
CA ILE A 76 -3.63 15.75 16.34
C ILE A 76 -4.81 16.08 15.42
N THR A 77 -5.33 17.30 15.55
CA THR A 77 -6.46 17.80 14.76
C THR A 77 -5.97 18.51 13.52
N SER A 78 -6.59 18.17 12.39
CA SER A 78 -6.36 18.78 11.08
C SER A 78 -4.89 18.98 10.68
N PRO A 79 -4.04 17.92 10.76
CA PRO A 79 -2.64 18.06 10.40
C PRO A 79 -2.47 18.41 8.91
N LYS A 80 -1.38 19.07 8.57
CA LYS A 80 -1.05 19.45 7.20
C LYS A 80 -0.25 18.36 6.51
N PHE A 81 -0.52 18.16 5.23
CA PHE A 81 0.33 17.32 4.40
C PHE A 81 1.72 17.95 4.29
N GLU A 82 2.76 17.22 4.69
CA GLU A 82 4.14 17.71 4.67
C GLU A 82 4.84 17.27 3.39
N ASN A 83 4.88 15.96 3.15
CA ASN A 83 5.49 15.32 1.99
C ASN A 83 4.94 13.89 1.80
N GLY A 84 5.18 13.32 0.63
CA GLY A 84 4.87 11.94 0.35
C GLY A 84 5.59 11.46 -0.91
N PHE A 85 5.68 10.15 -1.07
CA PHE A 85 6.26 9.53 -2.25
C PHE A 85 5.61 8.18 -2.52
N LEU A 86 5.65 7.78 -3.79
CA LEU A 86 5.36 6.42 -4.18
C LEU A 86 6.65 5.66 -4.50
N SER A 87 6.58 4.36 -4.29
CA SER A 87 7.58 3.41 -4.77
C SER A 87 6.88 2.15 -5.23
N PHE A 88 7.56 1.37 -6.05
CA PHE A 88 7.06 0.06 -6.45
C PHE A 88 8.19 -0.94 -6.56
N ARG A 89 7.80 -2.22 -6.54
CA ARG A 89 8.68 -3.36 -6.81
C ARG A 89 8.13 -4.15 -7.97
N ARG A 90 9.03 -4.79 -8.70
CA ARG A 90 8.71 -5.74 -9.77
C ARG A 90 9.25 -7.13 -9.45
N LYS A 91 8.55 -8.14 -9.96
CA LYS A 91 8.94 -9.55 -9.91
C LYS A 91 8.73 -10.24 -11.25
N SER A 92 9.39 -11.37 -11.45
CA SER A 92 9.11 -12.26 -12.57
C SER A 92 7.90 -13.14 -12.24
N PHE A 93 6.90 -13.16 -13.10
CA PHE A 93 5.70 -13.98 -12.96
C PHE A 93 5.18 -14.41 -14.32
N GLY A 94 5.00 -15.71 -14.55
CA GLY A 94 4.49 -16.23 -15.83
C GLY A 94 5.37 -15.87 -17.05
N GLY A 95 6.67 -15.71 -16.85
CA GLY A 95 7.61 -15.30 -17.92
C GLY A 95 7.59 -13.80 -18.24
N GLN A 96 6.91 -12.98 -17.43
CA GLN A 96 6.82 -11.53 -17.60
C GLN A 96 7.28 -10.81 -16.33
N GLU A 97 7.80 -9.60 -16.48
CA GLU A 97 8.09 -8.73 -15.34
C GLU A 97 6.82 -7.92 -15.00
N VAL A 98 6.31 -8.09 -13.78
CA VAL A 98 5.05 -7.49 -13.33
C VAL A 98 5.24 -6.77 -11.99
N ILE A 99 4.36 -5.84 -11.66
CA ILE A 99 4.33 -5.14 -10.38
C ILE A 99 4.08 -6.15 -9.26
N GLU A 100 5.02 -6.25 -8.32
CA GLU A 100 4.88 -7.02 -7.10
C GLU A 100 4.11 -6.25 -6.03
N GLN A 101 4.41 -4.96 -5.89
CA GLN A 101 3.73 -4.07 -4.95
C GLN A 101 3.93 -2.60 -5.32
N ILE A 102 2.96 -1.77 -4.94
CA ILE A 102 3.07 -0.30 -4.92
C ILE A 102 2.92 0.16 -3.47
N GLU A 103 3.78 1.05 -3.02
CA GLU A 103 3.73 1.65 -1.68
C GLU A 103 3.71 3.17 -1.78
N LEU A 104 2.67 3.78 -1.23
CA LEU A 104 2.56 5.20 -0.95
C LEU A 104 2.90 5.43 0.52
N PHE A 105 3.89 6.28 0.78
CA PHE A 105 4.16 6.82 2.10
C PHE A 105 3.91 8.31 2.09
N TYR A 106 3.26 8.82 3.13
CA TYR A 106 3.14 10.26 3.32
C TYR A 106 3.19 10.62 4.79
N ARG A 107 3.53 11.88 5.04
CA ARG A 107 3.66 12.43 6.37
C ARG A 107 2.75 13.63 6.54
N LEU A 108 2.02 13.63 7.65
CA LEU A 108 1.20 14.74 8.11
C LEU A 108 1.85 15.36 9.34
N THR A 109 1.79 16.68 9.47
CA THR A 109 2.34 17.42 10.61
C THR A 109 1.33 18.39 11.20
N GLY A 110 1.22 18.40 12.52
CA GLY A 110 0.56 19.46 13.28
C GLY A 110 1.50 20.66 13.48
N ASP A 111 1.00 21.70 14.15
CA ASP A 111 1.71 22.99 14.21
C ASP A 111 3.01 22.94 15.03
N LYS A 112 2.94 22.48 16.28
CA LYS A 112 4.06 22.53 17.24
C LYS A 112 4.11 21.29 18.10
N PRO A 113 5.30 20.88 18.58
CA PRO A 113 5.39 19.82 19.57
C PRO A 113 4.56 20.12 20.83
N VAL A 114 3.95 19.08 21.40
CA VAL A 114 3.12 19.17 22.60
C VAL A 114 3.92 18.69 23.81
N ILE A 115 3.86 19.46 24.90
CA ILE A 115 4.48 19.05 26.16
C ILE A 115 3.43 18.32 27.00
N VAL A 116 3.71 17.06 27.33
CA VAL A 116 2.90 16.26 28.24
C VAL A 116 3.68 16.02 29.53
N LYS A 117 3.16 16.53 30.65
CA LYS A 117 3.70 16.27 31.99
C LYS A 117 2.89 15.17 32.66
N VAL A 118 3.55 14.14 33.16
CA VAL A 118 2.91 13.01 33.81
C VAL A 118 3.62 12.60 35.10
N PRO A 119 2.88 12.01 36.06
CA PRO A 119 3.51 11.42 37.25
C PRO A 119 4.42 10.26 36.85
N PRO A 120 5.46 9.93 37.64
CA PRO A 120 6.41 8.86 37.33
C PRO A 120 5.74 7.50 37.06
N ALA A 121 4.65 7.21 37.78
CA ALA A 121 3.89 5.97 37.61
C ALA A 121 3.23 5.83 36.22
N ALA A 122 3.00 6.92 35.50
CA ALA A 122 2.33 6.92 34.20
C ALA A 122 3.31 6.90 33.01
N VAL A 123 4.61 7.09 33.23
CA VAL A 123 5.63 7.21 32.16
C VAL A 123 5.59 6.03 31.19
N SER A 124 5.66 4.79 31.69
CA SER A 124 5.67 3.59 30.85
C SER A 124 4.38 3.41 30.03
N SER A 125 3.24 3.80 30.57
CA SER A 125 1.96 3.78 29.83
C SER A 125 1.97 4.79 28.68
N VAL A 126 2.51 6.00 28.91
CA VAL A 126 2.64 7.03 27.87
C VAL A 126 3.60 6.59 26.77
N GLU A 127 4.75 6.04 27.12
CA GLU A 127 5.71 5.50 26.14
C GLU A 127 5.08 4.40 25.27
N SER A 128 4.34 3.49 25.90
CA SER A 128 3.64 2.41 25.19
C SER A 128 2.60 2.96 24.20
N LYS A 129 1.80 3.96 24.61
CA LYS A 129 0.80 4.61 23.74
C LYS A 129 1.45 5.33 22.56
N LEU A 130 2.48 6.15 22.81
CA LEU A 130 3.21 6.87 21.76
C LEU A 130 3.91 5.90 20.80
N GLY A 131 4.51 4.83 21.33
CA GLY A 131 5.17 3.78 20.54
C GLY A 131 4.19 3.01 19.65
N ALA A 132 3.00 2.65 20.16
CA ALA A 132 1.96 1.98 19.37
C ALA A 132 1.48 2.85 18.19
N CYS A 133 1.39 4.16 18.39
CA CYS A 133 1.06 5.13 17.35
C CYS A 133 2.27 5.54 16.48
N GLN A 134 3.47 5.03 16.77
CA GLN A 134 4.73 5.37 16.10
C GLN A 134 5.05 6.88 16.11
N ILE A 135 4.65 7.57 17.19
CA ILE A 135 4.88 9.00 17.36
C ILE A 135 6.26 9.22 17.99
N ARG A 136 7.03 10.16 17.42
CA ARG A 136 8.33 10.55 17.97
C ARG A 136 8.16 11.46 19.18
N TYR A 137 8.97 11.23 20.21
CA TYR A 137 8.99 12.05 21.41
C TYR A 137 10.41 12.17 21.98
N GLN A 138 10.62 13.20 22.79
CA GLN A 138 11.76 13.33 23.70
C GLN A 138 11.25 13.22 25.13
N TYR A 139 11.98 12.51 25.99
CA TYR A 139 11.62 12.35 27.39
C TYR A 139 12.70 12.95 28.28
N ARG A 140 12.27 13.70 29.30
CA ARG A 140 13.14 14.17 30.39
C ARG A 140 12.41 14.11 31.71
N THR A 141 13.18 14.17 32.79
CA THR A 141 12.64 14.32 34.14
C THR A 141 12.75 15.79 34.57
N GLU A 142 11.74 16.30 35.26
CA GLU A 142 11.76 17.60 35.93
C GLU A 142 11.42 17.40 37.43
N MET A 143 12.09 18.11 38.34
CA MET A 143 11.66 18.20 39.73
C MET A 143 10.77 19.43 39.88
N ASP A 144 9.56 19.24 40.39
CA ASP A 144 8.71 20.36 40.76
C ASP A 144 9.24 20.97 42.07
N GLU A 145 9.89 22.13 41.98
CA GLU A 145 10.48 22.86 43.12
C GLU A 145 9.46 23.17 44.22
N VAL A 146 8.17 23.24 43.89
CA VAL A 146 7.09 23.56 44.82
C VAL A 146 6.57 22.33 45.56
N ARG A 147 6.68 21.13 44.96
CA ARG A 147 6.07 19.90 45.50
C ARG A 147 7.06 18.77 45.80
N ALA A 148 8.35 18.98 45.53
CA ALA A 148 9.42 17.98 45.63
C ALA A 148 9.15 16.67 44.86
N THR A 149 8.17 16.67 43.94
CA THR A 149 7.80 15.51 43.14
C THR A 149 8.53 15.52 41.81
N ARG A 150 9.14 14.38 41.50
CA ARG A 150 9.69 14.07 40.17
C ARG A 150 8.55 13.93 39.17
N GLN A 151 8.57 14.63 38.04
CA GLN A 151 7.63 14.48 36.94
C GLN A 151 8.35 14.02 35.67
N GLY A 152 7.68 13.19 34.88
CA GLY A 152 8.08 12.85 33.53
C GLY A 152 7.56 13.91 32.56
N VAL A 153 8.43 14.46 31.72
CA VAL A 153 8.09 15.48 30.73
C VAL A 153 8.38 14.93 29.34
N PHE A 154 7.33 14.78 28.55
CA PHE A 154 7.40 14.36 27.16
C PHE A 154 7.25 15.58 26.25
N THR A 155 8.19 15.77 25.33
CA THR A 155 8.02 16.67 24.19
C THR A 155 7.65 15.81 22.99
N VAL A 156 6.37 15.81 22.63
CA VAL A 156 5.80 14.93 21.60
C VAL A 156 5.70 15.67 20.28
N GLU A 157 6.26 15.12 19.21
CA GLU A 157 6.13 15.67 17.87
C GLU A 157 4.75 15.35 17.31
N GLN A 158 4.01 16.37 16.85
CA GLN A 158 2.74 16.17 16.18
C GLN A 158 2.98 15.76 14.73
N ALA A 159 3.36 14.50 14.50
CA ALA A 159 3.56 13.97 13.17
C ALA A 159 2.92 12.59 13.03
N VAL A 160 2.23 12.38 11.92
CA VAL A 160 1.62 11.10 11.53
C VAL A 160 2.32 10.60 10.28
N VAL A 161 2.84 9.38 10.32
CA VAL A 161 3.36 8.69 9.14
C VAL A 161 2.33 7.67 8.71
N ALA A 162 1.84 7.83 7.49
CA ALA A 162 0.82 6.99 6.89
C ALA A 162 1.40 6.19 5.72
N MET A 163 0.81 5.01 5.50
CA MET A 163 1.21 4.10 4.45
C MET A 163 -0.01 3.48 3.78
N ILE A 164 0.05 3.38 2.45
CA ILE A 164 -0.92 2.65 1.64
C ILE A 164 -0.15 1.72 0.72
N ARG A 165 -0.45 0.43 0.76
CA ARG A 165 0.23 -0.60 -0.01
C ARG A 165 -0.77 -1.38 -0.85
N PHE A 166 -0.46 -1.51 -2.13
CA PHE A 166 -1.21 -2.30 -3.11
C PHE A 166 -0.39 -3.56 -3.42
N VAL A 167 -0.99 -4.74 -3.21
CA VAL A 167 -0.37 -6.03 -3.51
C VAL A 167 -1.32 -6.81 -4.43
N PRO A 168 -0.99 -6.97 -5.72
CA PRO A 168 -1.80 -7.74 -6.65
C PRO A 168 -1.68 -9.25 -6.45
N ASP A 169 -2.82 -9.94 -6.46
CA ASP A 169 -2.94 -11.36 -6.75
C ASP A 169 -3.33 -11.54 -8.23
N TYR A 170 -2.30 -11.73 -9.07
CA TYR A 170 -2.46 -11.97 -10.50
C TYR A 170 -3.23 -13.23 -10.87
N ARG A 171 -3.34 -14.22 -9.95
CA ARG A 171 -4.12 -15.44 -10.20
C ARG A 171 -5.60 -15.20 -9.95
N ARG A 172 -5.93 -14.39 -8.94
CA ARG A 172 -7.31 -14.06 -8.56
C ARG A 172 -7.84 -12.79 -9.22
N HIS A 173 -6.99 -12.04 -9.91
CA HIS A 173 -7.29 -10.70 -10.47
C HIS A 173 -7.80 -9.73 -9.41
N THR A 174 -7.25 -9.84 -8.19
CA THR A 174 -7.56 -8.93 -7.08
C THR A 174 -6.32 -8.20 -6.62
N VAL A 175 -6.53 -7.11 -5.89
CA VAL A 175 -5.49 -6.27 -5.32
C VAL A 175 -5.83 -6.05 -3.86
N GLU A 176 -4.94 -6.52 -2.99
CA GLU A 176 -5.01 -6.21 -1.57
C GLU A 176 -4.50 -4.77 -1.36
N VAL A 177 -5.33 -3.93 -0.76
CA VAL A 177 -4.98 -2.56 -0.37
C VAL A 177 -4.92 -2.51 1.15
N THR A 178 -3.70 -2.42 1.68
CA THR A 178 -3.44 -2.22 3.11
C THR A 178 -3.17 -0.75 3.38
N MET A 179 -3.96 -0.16 4.26
CA MET A 179 -3.81 1.21 4.75
C MET A 179 -3.38 1.19 6.21
N ARG A 180 -2.50 2.12 6.60
CA ARG A 180 -2.08 2.34 7.97
C ARG A 180 -2.03 3.83 8.24
N ASN A 181 -2.63 4.25 9.35
CA ASN A 181 -2.64 5.64 9.82
C ASN A 181 -3.24 6.64 8.80
N VAL A 182 -4.23 6.23 8.00
CA VAL A 182 -4.81 7.08 6.96
C VAL A 182 -5.85 8.06 7.52
N ASP A 183 -6.81 7.56 8.29
CA ASP A 183 -7.87 8.35 8.94
C ASP A 183 -7.69 8.41 10.48
N ARG A 184 -7.13 7.35 11.06
CA ARG A 184 -6.84 7.22 12.50
C ARG A 184 -5.63 6.29 12.70
N PHE A 185 -5.09 6.19 13.92
CA PHE A 185 -3.99 5.26 14.25
C PHE A 185 -4.44 3.79 14.26
N GLU A 186 -4.72 3.26 13.07
CA GLU A 186 -5.21 1.91 12.83
C GLU A 186 -4.68 1.38 11.49
N SER A 187 -4.84 0.09 11.25
CA SER A 187 -4.60 -0.51 9.94
C SER A 187 -5.84 -1.20 9.43
N VAL A 188 -6.16 -0.97 8.16
CA VAL A 188 -7.29 -1.55 7.45
C VAL A 188 -6.77 -2.22 6.19
N THR A 189 -7.22 -3.45 5.92
CA THR A 189 -6.90 -4.18 4.69
C THR A 189 -8.18 -4.48 3.94
N LEU A 190 -8.17 -4.18 2.64
CA LEU A 190 -9.31 -4.35 1.74
C LEU A 190 -8.85 -5.16 0.52
N GLU A 191 -9.77 -5.91 -0.09
CA GLU A 191 -9.51 -6.63 -1.34
C GLU A 191 -10.39 -6.04 -2.45
N PHE A 192 -9.77 -5.61 -3.54
CA PHE A 192 -10.45 -5.04 -4.70
C PHE A 192 -10.27 -5.92 -5.94
N PRO A 193 -11.27 -6.07 -6.81
CA PRO A 193 -11.03 -6.47 -8.20
C PRO A 193 -10.04 -5.50 -8.87
N ALA A 194 -9.12 -5.99 -9.69
CA ALA A 194 -8.10 -5.14 -10.32
C ALA A 194 -8.70 -4.08 -11.27
N ASP A 195 -9.86 -4.34 -11.85
CA ASP A 195 -10.64 -3.40 -12.68
C ASP A 195 -11.45 -2.40 -11.86
N ALA A 196 -11.58 -2.58 -10.54
CA ALA A 196 -12.23 -1.61 -9.66
C ALA A 196 -11.28 -0.48 -9.22
N LEU A 197 -9.96 -0.65 -9.36
CA LEU A 197 -8.93 0.35 -9.02
C LEU A 197 -8.66 1.32 -10.17
N GLU A 198 -9.72 1.92 -10.69
CA GLU A 198 -9.66 2.98 -11.70
C GLU A 198 -9.79 4.36 -11.05
N GLU A 199 -9.65 5.41 -11.86
CA GLU A 199 -9.61 6.80 -11.43
C GLU A 199 -10.68 7.18 -10.38
N PRO A 200 -11.98 6.81 -10.49
CA PRO A 200 -12.97 7.14 -9.46
C PRO A 200 -12.66 6.53 -8.08
N ALA A 201 -12.04 5.34 -8.03
CA ALA A 201 -11.62 4.73 -6.78
C ALA A 201 -10.36 5.41 -6.22
N LEU A 202 -9.42 5.80 -7.09
CA LEU A 202 -8.21 6.53 -6.70
C LEU A 202 -8.54 7.95 -6.20
N GLU A 203 -9.52 8.62 -6.81
CA GLU A 203 -10.03 9.90 -6.35
C GLU A 203 -10.66 9.76 -4.95
N ASP A 204 -11.49 8.74 -4.75
CA ASP A 204 -12.05 8.44 -3.43
C ASP A 204 -10.95 8.13 -2.39
N LEU A 205 -9.85 7.48 -2.78
CA LEU A 205 -8.69 7.27 -1.92
C LEU A 205 -8.01 8.58 -1.53
N VAL A 206 -7.80 9.50 -2.48
CA VAL A 206 -7.21 10.81 -2.20
C VAL A 206 -8.14 11.66 -1.32
N ARG A 207 -9.45 11.62 -1.59
CA ARG A 207 -10.45 12.24 -0.70
C ARG A 207 -10.41 11.64 0.69
N LEU A 208 -10.25 10.31 0.81
CA LEU A 208 -10.03 9.64 2.09
C LEU A 208 -8.76 10.16 2.76
N ILE A 209 -7.62 10.28 2.09
CA ILE A 209 -6.38 10.84 2.65
C ILE A 209 -6.61 12.27 3.18
N MET A 210 -7.39 13.07 2.45
CA MET A 210 -7.71 14.46 2.80
C MET A 210 -8.78 14.61 3.88
N GLY A 211 -9.43 13.52 4.32
CA GLY A 211 -10.56 13.56 5.26
C GLY A 211 -11.85 14.10 4.66
N GLN A 212 -11.98 14.08 3.33
CA GLN A 212 -13.18 14.48 2.62
C GLN A 212 -14.17 13.32 2.49
N ALA A 213 -15.42 13.66 2.16
CA ALA A 213 -16.45 12.68 1.83
C ALA A 213 -15.98 11.79 0.67
N ASN A 214 -15.99 10.48 0.90
CA ASN A 214 -15.52 9.48 -0.04
C ASN A 214 -16.32 8.18 0.12
N THR A 215 -16.20 7.29 -0.86
CA THR A 215 -16.78 5.94 -0.79
C THR A 215 -15.74 4.83 -0.83
N PHE A 216 -14.45 5.14 -0.66
CA PHE A 216 -13.35 4.19 -0.88
C PHE A 216 -13.51 2.89 -0.08
N LEU A 217 -13.77 3.00 1.23
CA LEU A 217 -13.95 1.83 2.11
C LEU A 217 -15.18 0.98 1.75
N ARG A 218 -16.18 1.57 1.09
CA ARG A 218 -17.41 0.88 0.66
C ARG A 218 -17.27 0.20 -0.70
N ARG A 219 -16.26 0.61 -1.49
CA ARG A 219 -16.00 0.03 -2.83
C ARG A 219 -15.37 -1.35 -2.75
N ALA A 220 -14.69 -1.67 -1.65
CA ALA A 220 -14.22 -3.02 -1.41
C ALA A 220 -15.41 -3.92 -1.04
N PRO A 221 -15.63 -5.06 -1.72
CA PRO A 221 -16.47 -6.10 -1.15
C PRO A 221 -15.93 -6.42 0.24
N LEU A 222 -16.81 -6.52 1.25
CA LEU A 222 -16.42 -6.82 2.64
C LEU A 222 -15.58 -8.10 2.67
N ALA A 223 -14.26 -7.95 2.68
CA ALA A 223 -13.34 -9.06 2.88
C ALA A 223 -13.50 -9.47 4.34
N GLY A 224 -14.11 -10.65 4.52
CA GLY A 224 -14.48 -11.17 5.81
C GLY A 224 -13.35 -11.08 6.82
N ILE A 225 -13.72 -10.62 8.01
CA ILE A 225 -13.02 -10.86 9.28
C ILE A 225 -12.49 -12.31 9.26
N GLY A 226 -11.18 -12.50 9.08
CA GLY A 226 -10.54 -13.83 9.24
C GLY A 226 -9.72 -14.40 8.08
N ALA A 227 -9.30 -13.64 7.06
CA ALA A 227 -8.30 -14.14 6.12
C ALA A 227 -6.94 -14.32 6.83
N ALA A 228 -6.63 -15.56 7.23
CA ALA A 228 -5.36 -15.93 7.81
C ALA A 228 -4.22 -15.48 6.89
N ARG A 229 -3.36 -14.61 7.43
CA ARG A 229 -2.11 -14.17 6.79
C ARG A 229 -1.33 -15.39 6.31
N ARG A 230 -1.19 -15.54 4.99
CA ARG A 230 -0.13 -16.39 4.45
C ARG A 230 1.11 -15.51 4.36
N ALA A 231 2.15 -15.88 5.10
CA ALA A 231 3.45 -15.22 4.98
C ALA A 231 3.93 -15.36 3.52
N PRO A 232 4.54 -14.32 2.93
CA PRO A 232 5.13 -14.44 1.61
C PRO A 232 6.21 -15.54 1.64
N GLU A 233 6.07 -16.53 0.77
CA GLU A 233 7.16 -17.48 0.47
C GLU A 233 8.29 -16.67 -0.19
N MET A 234 9.28 -16.24 0.61
CA MET A 234 10.49 -15.61 0.08
C MET A 234 11.42 -16.70 -0.45
N GLY A 235 11.30 -17.01 -1.75
CA GLY A 235 12.40 -17.58 -2.51
C GLY A 235 13.49 -16.53 -2.75
N PRO A 236 14.70 -16.93 -3.19
CA PRO A 236 15.75 -15.98 -3.53
C PRO A 236 15.38 -15.26 -4.83
N GLU A 237 14.58 -14.21 -4.73
CA GLU A 237 14.16 -13.38 -5.86
C GLU A 237 15.00 -12.09 -5.93
N VAL A 238 15.41 -11.72 -7.14
CA VAL A 238 16.17 -10.49 -7.41
C VAL A 238 15.18 -9.33 -7.43
N TYR A 239 15.06 -8.61 -6.32
CA TYR A 239 14.16 -7.47 -6.20
C TYR A 239 14.75 -6.21 -6.84
N ARG A 240 13.99 -5.54 -7.70
CA ARG A 240 14.27 -4.16 -8.15
C ARG A 240 13.31 -3.21 -7.45
N ILE A 241 13.84 -2.33 -6.60
CA ILE A 241 13.10 -1.24 -5.96
C ILE A 241 13.30 0.02 -6.79
N GLU A 242 12.21 0.57 -7.29
CA GLU A 242 12.23 1.86 -7.99
C GLU A 242 11.50 2.90 -7.11
N LYS A 243 12.23 3.96 -6.76
CA LYS A 243 11.68 5.13 -6.04
C LYS A 243 11.48 6.25 -7.05
N THR A 244 10.36 6.96 -6.96
CA THR A 244 10.21 8.21 -7.71
C THR A 244 11.18 9.25 -7.13
N VAL A 245 12.31 9.50 -7.79
CA VAL A 245 13.21 10.61 -7.45
C VAL A 245 12.71 11.84 -8.20
N ARG A 246 12.18 12.82 -7.46
CA ARG A 246 11.68 14.07 -8.05
C ARG A 246 12.81 15.12 -8.03
N PRO A 247 13.10 15.80 -9.15
CA PRO A 247 13.96 16.97 -9.13
C PRO A 247 13.27 18.09 -8.32
N ARG A 248 14.06 18.77 -7.49
CA ARG A 248 13.63 19.93 -6.69
C ARG A 248 13.44 21.18 -7.55
#